data_AF-A0A3P9H6F0-F1
#
_entry.id   AF-A0A3P9H6F0-F1
#
_cell.length_a   1.000
_cell.length_b   1.000
_cell.length_c   1.000
_cell.angle_alpha   90.00
_cell.angle_beta   90.00
_cell.angle_gamma   90.00
#
_symmetry.space_group_name_H-M   'P 1'
#
loop_
_entity.id
_entity.type
_entity.pdbx_description
1 polymer ?
#
loop_
_entity_poly.entity_id
_entity_poly.type
_entity_poly.pdbx_seq_one_letter_code
_entity_poly.pdbx_strand_id
1 'polypeptide(L)'
;MHEQAKKTISDPYINQLSSADVQELNDLQRKLTVSLRLERGENEEESRIHLEGLTRDVFSAESSIRDIIRKVERNEALRSKALLVSGLVEWQYQDQWGNMVPFDILTNLKLEEALEKKQQVKITINNRDFDADPDQRKASDGRNCIELLRKDLKEDALPSHWDPMNTGTVALFSLAAGTQEYKSVEKNLTKHGLSLNIISIERVQNITLWKSYEFLKKQMEQKNNHKNNERVLFHGTSANSIDLINNKGFNRSYAGLHAAAFGKGSYFAVDPAYSAQGYAKPDNQGHKRMYQARVLVGDFTQGNSGLIVPPSKSGQSADLYDSVTDNKNPPSMFVVFNDIQAFPEYLITFT
;
A
#
# COMPACT_ATOMS: atom_id res chain seq x y z
N MET A 1 44.03 -13.81 -7.44
CA MET A 1 42.63 -13.46 -7.72
C MET A 1 41.78 -14.54 -7.07
N HIS A 2 40.84 -14.21 -6.18
CA HIS A 2 39.91 -15.25 -5.69
C HIS A 2 39.00 -15.66 -6.85
N GLU A 3 39.18 -16.89 -7.31
CA GLU A 3 38.44 -17.48 -8.42
C GLU A 3 36.97 -17.72 -8.05
N GLN A 4 36.69 -17.78 -6.74
CA GLN A 4 35.35 -17.85 -6.16
C GLN A 4 34.96 -16.57 -5.41
N ALA A 5 33.68 -16.23 -5.47
CA ALA A 5 33.07 -15.16 -4.69
C ALA A 5 31.86 -15.69 -3.93
N LYS A 6 31.55 -15.03 -2.80
CA LYS A 6 30.29 -15.19 -2.09
C LYS A 6 29.62 -13.83 -1.95
N LYS A 7 28.32 -13.77 -2.20
CA LYS A 7 27.50 -12.57 -1.99
C LYS A 7 26.19 -12.91 -1.30
N THR A 8 25.68 -11.94 -0.57
CA THR A 8 24.38 -12.02 0.08
C THR A 8 23.59 -10.78 -0.33
N ILE A 9 22.39 -11.00 -0.87
CA ILE A 9 21.47 -9.94 -1.23
C ILE A 9 20.34 -9.97 -0.20
N SER A 10 20.12 -8.84 0.47
CA SER A 10 19.00 -8.64 1.39
C SER A 10 18.11 -7.55 0.83
N ASP A 11 16.83 -7.85 0.65
CA ASP A 11 15.86 -6.93 0.08
C ASP A 11 14.44 -7.36 0.51
N PRO A 12 13.56 -6.41 0.92
CA PRO A 12 12.19 -6.74 1.31
C PRO A 12 11.41 -7.45 0.20
N TYR A 13 11.62 -7.17 -1.08
CA TYR A 13 10.81 -7.76 -2.14
C TYR A 13 11.13 -9.24 -2.42
N ILE A 14 12.18 -9.81 -1.81
CA ILE A 14 12.51 -11.25 -1.94
C ILE A 14 11.38 -12.13 -1.41
N ASN A 15 10.68 -11.72 -0.35
CA ASN A 15 9.57 -12.49 0.22
C ASN A 15 8.32 -12.45 -0.67
N GLN A 16 8.22 -11.47 -1.57
CA GLN A 16 7.12 -11.33 -2.52
C GLN A 16 7.41 -12.01 -3.87
N LEU A 17 8.56 -12.70 -3.99
CA LEU A 17 8.86 -13.52 -5.17
C LEU A 17 7.78 -14.59 -5.33
N SER A 18 7.13 -14.60 -6.49
CA SER A 18 6.16 -15.63 -6.85
C SER A 18 6.85 -16.97 -7.14
N SER A 19 6.06 -18.03 -7.30
CA SER A 19 6.60 -19.32 -7.77
C SER A 19 7.32 -19.20 -9.12
N ALA A 20 6.86 -18.31 -10.00
CA ALA A 20 7.52 -18.04 -11.28
C ALA A 20 8.86 -17.31 -11.11
N ASP A 21 8.94 -16.32 -10.21
CA ASP A 21 10.20 -15.62 -9.95
C ASP A 21 11.22 -16.56 -9.27
N VAL A 22 10.77 -17.46 -8.38
CA VAL A 22 11.63 -18.52 -7.82
C VAL A 22 12.11 -19.48 -8.90
N GLN A 23 11.27 -19.83 -9.87
CA GLN A 23 11.69 -20.65 -11.01
C GLN A 23 12.75 -19.93 -11.84
N GLU A 24 12.61 -18.62 -12.07
CA GLU A 24 13.61 -17.79 -12.74
C GLU A 24 14.95 -17.79 -12.01
N LEU A 25 14.94 -17.72 -10.67
CA LEU A 25 16.15 -17.88 -9.85
C LEU A 25 16.80 -19.27 -10.02
N ASN A 26 16.01 -20.34 -10.04
CA ASN A 26 16.51 -21.70 -10.25
C ASN A 26 17.14 -21.89 -11.64
N ASP A 27 16.56 -21.27 -12.67
CA ASP A 27 17.10 -21.33 -14.02
C ASP A 27 18.38 -20.51 -14.14
N LEU A 28 18.47 -19.36 -13.47
CA LEU A 28 19.68 -18.56 -13.34
C LEU A 28 20.82 -19.35 -12.68
N GLN A 29 20.51 -20.09 -11.61
CA GLN A 29 21.44 -20.96 -10.90
C GLN A 29 22.08 -21.99 -11.86
N ARG A 30 21.27 -22.68 -12.66
CA ARG A 30 21.73 -23.67 -13.65
C ARG A 30 22.56 -23.03 -14.75
N LYS A 31 22.12 -21.88 -15.26
CA LYS A 31 22.75 -21.19 -16.40
C LYS A 31 24.14 -20.66 -16.05
N LEU A 32 24.30 -20.09 -14.86
CA LEU A 32 25.54 -19.46 -14.41
C LEU A 32 26.42 -20.38 -13.56
N THR A 33 26.02 -21.64 -13.33
CA THR A 33 26.74 -22.61 -12.49
C THR A 33 27.11 -22.03 -11.12
N VAL A 34 26.22 -21.22 -10.56
CA VAL A 34 26.33 -20.68 -9.19
C VAL A 34 25.51 -21.56 -8.27
N SER A 35 25.80 -21.56 -6.97
CA SER A 35 24.84 -22.02 -5.96
C SER A 35 24.07 -20.81 -5.43
N LEU A 36 22.75 -20.94 -5.45
CA LEU A 36 21.80 -19.94 -4.99
C LEU A 36 20.96 -20.55 -3.89
N ARG A 37 21.09 -20.02 -2.67
CA ARG A 37 20.25 -20.39 -1.54
C ARG A 37 19.31 -19.23 -1.24
N LEU A 38 18.03 -19.43 -1.57
CA LEU A 38 16.97 -18.53 -1.18
C LEU A 38 16.58 -18.85 0.26
N GLU A 39 16.92 -17.96 1.18
CA GLU A 39 16.42 -17.95 2.54
C GLU A 39 15.27 -16.96 2.60
N ARG A 40 14.06 -17.50 2.58
CA ARG A 40 12.90 -16.72 2.98
C ARG A 40 12.97 -16.59 4.48
N GLY A 41 13.16 -15.36 4.94
CA GLY A 41 13.16 -15.08 6.36
C GLY A 41 11.82 -15.47 6.94
N GLU A 42 11.83 -16.40 7.90
CA GLU A 42 10.73 -16.55 8.84
C GLU A 42 10.97 -15.54 9.96
N ASN A 43 9.95 -14.74 10.29
CA ASN A 43 10.05 -13.69 11.31
C ASN A 43 11.19 -12.68 11.03
N GLU A 44 11.99 -12.37 12.06
CA GLU A 44 12.94 -11.24 12.26
C GLU A 44 14.05 -11.07 11.22
N GLU A 45 14.27 -12.09 10.39
CA GLU A 45 15.34 -12.08 9.40
C GLU A 45 14.88 -11.48 8.06
N GLU A 46 15.62 -10.52 7.54
CA GLU A 46 15.44 -10.11 6.14
C GLU A 46 15.64 -11.31 5.24
N SER A 47 14.71 -11.56 4.32
CA SER A 47 14.91 -12.58 3.30
C SER A 47 16.20 -12.31 2.55
N ARG A 48 17.00 -13.36 2.40
CA ARG A 48 18.32 -13.28 1.78
C ARG A 48 18.39 -14.24 0.61
N ILE A 49 19.13 -13.81 -0.40
CA ILE A 49 19.62 -14.71 -1.43
C ILE A 49 21.14 -14.79 -1.26
N HIS A 50 21.61 -15.97 -0.90
CA HIS A 50 23.04 -16.28 -0.86
C HIS A 50 23.47 -16.80 -2.21
N LEU A 51 24.59 -16.28 -2.69
CA LEU A 51 25.22 -16.62 -3.95
C LEU A 51 26.65 -17.07 -3.68
N GLU A 52 27.04 -18.19 -4.23
CA GLU A 52 28.43 -18.62 -4.27
C GLU A 52 28.77 -19.26 -5.62
N GLY A 53 30.02 -19.11 -6.06
CA GLY A 53 30.46 -19.63 -7.36
C GLY A 53 31.64 -18.85 -7.90
N LEU A 54 31.90 -18.99 -9.20
CA LEU A 54 32.96 -18.23 -9.88
C LEU A 54 32.69 -16.73 -9.84
N THR A 55 33.71 -15.93 -9.56
CA THR A 55 33.55 -14.47 -9.30
C THR A 55 32.77 -13.73 -10.39
N ARG A 56 33.04 -14.04 -11.67
CA ARG A 56 32.33 -13.43 -12.82
C ARG A 56 30.84 -13.80 -12.80
N ASP A 57 30.55 -15.07 -12.60
CA ASP A 57 29.19 -15.61 -12.71
C ASP A 57 28.34 -15.21 -11.49
N VAL A 58 28.96 -15.09 -10.31
CA VAL A 58 28.33 -14.51 -9.10
C VAL A 58 27.95 -13.05 -9.32
N PHE A 59 28.80 -12.24 -9.96
CA PHE A 59 28.50 -10.84 -10.26
C PHE A 59 27.34 -10.72 -11.27
N SER A 60 27.35 -11.54 -12.32
CA SER A 60 26.24 -11.59 -13.28
C SER A 60 24.94 -12.05 -12.61
N ALA A 61 24.99 -13.08 -11.78
CA ALA A 61 23.83 -13.58 -11.05
C ALA A 61 23.26 -12.51 -10.10
N GLU A 62 24.11 -11.80 -9.36
CA GLU A 62 23.66 -10.71 -8.47
C GLU A 62 22.89 -9.63 -9.24
N SER A 63 23.41 -9.19 -10.39
CA SER A 63 22.72 -8.18 -11.21
C SER A 63 21.34 -8.68 -11.64
N SER A 64 21.24 -9.89 -12.17
CA SER A 64 19.96 -10.47 -12.60
C SER A 64 18.97 -10.61 -11.45
N ILE A 65 19.43 -10.98 -10.27
CA ILE A 65 18.56 -11.11 -9.08
C ILE A 65 18.04 -9.75 -8.64
N ARG A 66 18.88 -8.70 -8.65
CA ARG A 66 18.42 -7.33 -8.35
C ARG A 66 17.37 -6.86 -9.36
N ASP A 67 17.47 -7.27 -10.61
CA ASP A 67 16.46 -6.93 -11.62
C ASP A 67 15.13 -7.68 -11.40
N ILE A 68 15.18 -8.95 -10.99
CA ILE A 68 13.97 -9.70 -10.57
C ILE A 68 13.30 -9.01 -9.37
N ILE A 69 14.07 -8.63 -8.35
CA ILE A 69 13.57 -7.93 -7.15
C ILE A 69 12.90 -6.60 -7.53
N ARG A 70 13.56 -5.77 -8.36
CA ARG A 70 12.99 -4.50 -8.85
C ARG A 70 11.71 -4.71 -9.68
N LYS A 71 11.61 -5.81 -10.43
CA LYS A 71 10.39 -6.18 -11.16
C LYS A 71 9.25 -6.46 -10.18
N VAL A 72 9.50 -7.18 -9.09
CA VAL A 72 8.50 -7.43 -8.03
C VAL A 72 8.04 -6.10 -7.39
N GLU A 73 8.98 -5.22 -7.04
CA GLU A 73 8.67 -3.88 -6.50
C GLU A 73 7.75 -3.07 -7.43
N ARG A 74 8.10 -3.00 -8.71
CA ARG A 74 7.29 -2.29 -9.72
C ARG A 74 5.91 -2.90 -9.86
N ASN A 75 5.79 -4.22 -9.82
CA ASN A 75 4.50 -4.91 -9.92
C ASN A 75 3.59 -4.59 -8.73
N GLU A 76 4.13 -4.54 -7.52
CA GLU A 76 3.40 -4.13 -6.32
C GLU A 76 2.94 -2.67 -6.42
N ALA A 77 3.83 -1.74 -6.79
CA ALA A 77 3.45 -0.34 -6.96
C ALA A 77 2.37 -0.17 -8.05
N LEU A 78 2.48 -0.91 -9.15
CA LEU A 78 1.48 -0.93 -10.22
C LEU A 78 0.15 -1.48 -9.71
N ARG A 79 0.16 -2.55 -8.91
CA ARG A 79 -1.05 -3.14 -8.33
C ARG A 79 -1.73 -2.16 -7.39
N SER A 80 -0.98 -1.51 -6.50
CA SER A 80 -1.50 -0.44 -5.63
C SER A 80 -2.17 0.65 -6.45
N LYS A 81 -1.51 1.17 -7.49
CA LYS A 81 -2.08 2.17 -8.40
C LYS A 81 -3.35 1.66 -9.11
N ALA A 82 -3.35 0.40 -9.55
CA ALA A 82 -4.49 -0.21 -10.23
C ALA A 82 -5.72 -0.31 -9.33
N LEU A 83 -5.52 -0.66 -8.04
CA LEU A 83 -6.59 -0.62 -7.05
C LEU A 83 -7.16 0.80 -6.88
N LEU A 84 -6.31 1.84 -6.87
CA LEU A 84 -6.79 3.23 -6.77
C LEU A 84 -7.73 3.57 -7.93
N VAL A 85 -7.33 3.23 -9.15
CA VAL A 85 -8.09 3.54 -10.37
C VAL A 85 -9.38 2.70 -10.45
N SER A 86 -9.35 1.43 -10.07
CA SER A 86 -10.56 0.58 -10.07
C SER A 86 -11.65 1.06 -9.10
N GLY A 87 -11.31 1.90 -8.11
CA GLY A 87 -12.30 2.55 -7.24
C GLY A 87 -12.94 3.81 -7.83
N LEU A 88 -12.42 4.33 -8.95
CA LEU A 88 -12.92 5.54 -9.61
C LEU A 88 -13.67 5.21 -10.89
N VAL A 89 -13.14 4.25 -11.65
CA VAL A 89 -13.58 3.95 -13.01
C VAL A 89 -13.56 2.45 -13.24
N GLU A 90 -14.54 1.98 -14.00
CA GLU A 90 -14.60 0.61 -14.48
C GLU A 90 -14.70 0.61 -16.00
N TRP A 91 -13.64 0.10 -16.63
CA TRP A 91 -13.63 -0.25 -18.04
C TRP A 91 -14.24 -1.63 -18.22
N GLN A 92 -15.05 -1.75 -19.26
CA GLN A 92 -15.73 -2.98 -19.64
C GLN A 92 -15.59 -3.19 -21.15
N TYR A 93 -15.70 -4.43 -21.61
CA TYR A 93 -15.84 -4.76 -23.03
C TYR A 93 -17.14 -5.50 -23.28
N GLN A 94 -17.67 -5.35 -24.50
CA GLN A 94 -18.84 -6.11 -24.93
C GLN A 94 -18.41 -7.50 -25.41
N ASP A 95 -18.94 -8.55 -24.79
CA ASP A 95 -18.71 -9.93 -25.23
C ASP A 95 -19.54 -10.29 -26.48
N GLN A 96 -19.33 -11.50 -27.01
CA GLN A 96 -20.03 -12.01 -28.20
C GLN A 96 -21.54 -12.18 -28.04
N TRP A 97 -22.06 -12.16 -26.81
CA TRP A 97 -23.49 -12.22 -26.50
C TRP A 97 -24.07 -10.84 -26.19
N GLY A 98 -23.25 -9.80 -26.29
CA GLY A 98 -23.65 -8.42 -26.05
C GLY A 98 -23.58 -8.00 -24.57
N ASN A 99 -23.09 -8.85 -23.66
CA ASN A 99 -22.97 -8.49 -22.26
C ASN A 99 -21.72 -7.63 -22.03
N MET A 100 -21.80 -6.73 -21.06
CA MET A 100 -20.65 -5.93 -20.63
C MET A 100 -19.87 -6.68 -19.55
N VAL A 101 -18.61 -6.99 -19.85
CA VAL A 101 -17.71 -7.72 -18.95
C VAL A 101 -16.63 -6.75 -18.45
N PRO A 102 -16.46 -6.58 -17.13
CA PRO A 102 -15.43 -5.71 -16.57
C PRO A 102 -14.04 -6.30 -16.78
N PHE A 103 -13.06 -5.42 -17.01
CA PHE A 103 -11.66 -5.80 -17.04
C PHE A 103 -11.10 -6.05 -15.64
N ASP A 104 -10.00 -6.81 -15.57
CA ASP A 104 -9.19 -6.88 -14.36
C ASP A 104 -8.57 -5.50 -14.03
N ILE A 105 -8.19 -5.31 -12.77
CA ILE A 105 -7.70 -4.02 -12.27
C ILE A 105 -6.47 -3.48 -13.04
N LEU A 106 -5.59 -4.35 -13.56
CA LEU A 106 -4.38 -3.93 -14.27
C LEU A 106 -4.72 -3.48 -15.68
N THR A 107 -5.59 -4.21 -16.36
CA THR A 107 -6.09 -3.81 -17.69
C THR A 107 -6.94 -2.54 -17.59
N ASN A 108 -7.74 -2.40 -16.53
CA ASN A 108 -8.48 -1.18 -16.21
C ASN A 108 -7.54 0.04 -16.06
N LEU A 109 -6.47 -0.10 -15.27
CA LEU A 109 -5.45 0.94 -15.11
C LEU A 109 -4.80 1.28 -16.45
N LYS A 110 -4.41 0.28 -17.25
CA LYS A 110 -3.78 0.51 -18.55
C LYS A 110 -4.66 1.32 -19.50
N LEU A 111 -5.96 0.99 -19.57
CA LEU A 111 -6.92 1.72 -20.39
C LEU A 111 -7.11 3.15 -19.92
N GLU A 112 -7.18 3.38 -18.60
CA GLU A 112 -7.32 4.73 -18.04
C GLU A 112 -6.09 5.59 -18.30
N GLU A 113 -4.87 5.06 -18.09
CA GLU A 113 -3.64 5.80 -18.41
C GLU A 113 -3.50 6.08 -19.91
N ALA A 114 -3.95 5.15 -20.75
CA ALA A 114 -3.92 5.32 -22.20
C ALA A 114 -4.92 6.39 -22.67
N LEU A 115 -6.10 6.47 -22.03
CA LEU A 115 -7.05 7.55 -22.24
C LEU A 115 -6.45 8.91 -21.85
N GLU A 116 -5.84 9.02 -20.67
CA GLU A 116 -5.21 10.27 -20.19
C GLU A 116 -4.10 10.74 -21.14
N LYS A 117 -3.27 9.81 -21.61
CA LYS A 117 -2.17 10.08 -22.55
C LYS A 117 -2.61 10.22 -24.00
N LYS A 118 -3.90 9.99 -24.31
CA LYS A 118 -4.45 9.99 -25.67
C LYS A 118 -3.70 9.06 -26.63
N GLN A 119 -3.45 7.84 -26.18
CA GLN A 119 -2.70 6.84 -26.93
C GLN A 119 -3.45 5.51 -26.99
N GLN A 120 -3.11 4.69 -27.99
CA GLN A 120 -3.55 3.31 -28.07
C GLN A 120 -2.74 2.42 -27.12
N VAL A 121 -3.35 1.31 -26.68
CA VAL A 121 -2.72 0.36 -25.78
C VAL A 121 -3.13 -1.07 -26.11
N LYS A 122 -2.20 -2.01 -25.95
CA LYS A 122 -2.50 -3.43 -26.11
C LYS A 122 -3.22 -3.98 -24.89
N ILE A 123 -4.35 -4.65 -25.14
CA ILE A 123 -5.12 -5.38 -24.13
C ILE A 123 -5.38 -6.81 -24.62
N THR A 124 -5.63 -7.73 -23.69
CA THR A 124 -5.94 -9.12 -24.01
C THR A 124 -7.37 -9.44 -23.57
N ILE A 125 -8.19 -9.95 -24.50
CA ILE A 125 -9.56 -10.39 -24.25
C ILE A 125 -9.67 -11.84 -24.75
N ASN A 126 -10.09 -12.78 -23.89
CA ASN A 126 -10.25 -14.19 -24.24
C ASN A 126 -9.02 -14.79 -24.96
N ASN A 127 -7.80 -14.51 -24.44
CA ASN A 127 -6.50 -14.94 -24.99
C ASN A 127 -6.19 -14.40 -26.41
N ARG A 128 -6.80 -13.29 -26.82
CA ARG A 128 -6.43 -12.57 -28.05
C ARG A 128 -6.05 -11.14 -27.73
N ASP A 129 -5.04 -10.65 -28.41
CA ASP A 129 -4.56 -9.28 -28.25
C ASP A 129 -5.31 -8.34 -29.18
N PHE A 130 -5.69 -7.19 -28.64
CA PHE A 130 -6.35 -6.10 -29.34
C PHE A 130 -5.54 -4.82 -29.13
N ASP A 131 -5.45 -4.00 -30.16
CA ASP A 131 -5.07 -2.60 -30.04
C ASP A 131 -6.32 -1.81 -29.63
N ALA A 132 -6.36 -1.42 -28.36
CA ALA A 132 -7.42 -0.60 -27.79
C ALA A 132 -7.13 0.87 -28.01
N ASP A 133 -8.16 1.58 -28.45
CA ASP A 133 -8.25 3.03 -28.50
C ASP A 133 -9.29 3.47 -27.47
N PRO A 134 -8.86 3.82 -26.24
CA PRO A 134 -9.76 4.24 -25.19
C PRO A 134 -10.57 5.49 -25.58
N ASP A 135 -9.98 6.41 -26.35
CA ASP A 135 -10.65 7.66 -26.77
C ASP A 135 -11.83 7.35 -27.70
N GLN A 136 -11.62 6.44 -28.66
CA GLN A 136 -12.67 5.94 -29.56
C GLN A 136 -13.58 4.88 -28.94
N ARG A 137 -13.31 4.46 -27.69
CA ARG A 137 -14.07 3.42 -26.98
C ARG A 137 -14.10 2.09 -27.73
N LYS A 138 -13.00 1.70 -28.39
CA LYS A 138 -12.93 0.50 -29.24
C LYS A 138 -11.63 -0.25 -29.06
N ALA A 139 -11.66 -1.55 -29.34
CA ALA A 139 -10.47 -2.39 -29.44
C ALA A 139 -10.53 -3.27 -30.68
N SER A 140 -9.42 -3.37 -31.43
CA SER A 140 -9.39 -4.11 -32.69
C SER A 140 -8.20 -5.08 -32.75
N ASP A 141 -8.43 -6.28 -33.29
CA ASP A 141 -7.37 -7.25 -33.63
C ASP A 141 -7.07 -7.25 -35.15
N GLY A 142 -7.59 -6.26 -35.88
CA GLY A 142 -7.52 -6.14 -37.34
C GLY A 142 -8.60 -6.91 -38.10
N ARG A 143 -9.34 -7.81 -37.44
CA ARG A 143 -10.46 -8.56 -38.03
C ARG A 143 -11.79 -8.28 -37.33
N ASN A 144 -11.73 -8.13 -36.01
CA ASN A 144 -12.86 -7.92 -35.12
C ASN A 144 -12.66 -6.58 -34.40
N CYS A 145 -13.77 -5.86 -34.22
CA CYS A 145 -13.82 -4.66 -33.40
C CYS A 145 -14.73 -4.94 -32.20
N ILE A 146 -14.24 -4.63 -31.01
CA ILE A 146 -14.97 -4.79 -29.74
C ILE A 146 -15.23 -3.39 -29.19
N GLU A 147 -16.45 -3.14 -28.75
CA GLU A 147 -16.82 -1.91 -28.06
C GLU A 147 -16.32 -1.95 -26.62
N LEU A 148 -15.74 -0.84 -26.16
CA LEU A 148 -15.30 -0.62 -24.80
C LEU A 148 -16.25 0.38 -24.13
N LEU A 149 -16.54 0.18 -22.85
CA LEU A 149 -17.29 1.14 -22.06
C LEU A 149 -16.45 1.59 -20.88
N ARG A 150 -16.27 2.90 -20.74
CA ARG A 150 -15.77 3.50 -19.50
C ARG A 150 -16.95 3.94 -18.68
N LYS A 151 -17.11 3.35 -17.50
CA LYS A 151 -18.10 3.73 -16.53
C LYS A 151 -17.41 4.47 -15.38
N ASP A 152 -17.73 5.74 -15.22
CA ASP A 152 -17.45 6.42 -13.94
C ASP A 152 -18.27 5.70 -12.87
N LEU A 153 -17.57 5.10 -11.91
CA LEU A 153 -18.25 4.54 -10.76
C LEU A 153 -18.77 5.74 -9.99
N LYS A 154 -20.10 5.77 -9.79
CA LYS A 154 -20.76 6.82 -9.01
C LYS A 154 -19.95 7.03 -7.76
N GLU A 155 -19.68 8.30 -7.45
CA GLU A 155 -19.11 8.67 -6.16
C GLU A 155 -19.92 7.94 -5.09
N ASP A 156 -19.31 6.95 -4.44
CA ASP A 156 -19.67 6.70 -3.05
C ASP A 156 -19.59 8.09 -2.41
N ALA A 157 -20.73 8.57 -1.90
CA ALA A 157 -20.84 9.93 -1.43
C ALA A 157 -19.63 10.22 -0.54
N LEU A 158 -18.84 11.22 -0.91
CA LEU A 158 -17.76 11.68 -0.04
C LEU A 158 -18.37 11.96 1.34
N PRO A 159 -17.61 11.80 2.43
CA PRO A 159 -18.16 11.95 3.76
C PRO A 159 -18.88 13.29 3.86
N SER A 160 -20.13 13.27 4.32
CA SER A 160 -21.01 14.46 4.28
C SER A 160 -20.50 15.65 5.11
N HIS A 161 -19.53 15.41 5.99
CA HIS A 161 -18.86 16.42 6.79
C HIS A 161 -17.64 17.05 6.07
N TRP A 162 -17.30 16.61 4.87
CA TRP A 162 -16.23 17.21 4.07
C TRP A 162 -16.67 18.55 3.48
N ASP A 163 -15.75 19.50 3.50
CA ASP A 163 -15.89 20.80 2.86
C ASP A 163 -15.79 20.65 1.32
N PRO A 164 -16.48 21.49 0.54
CA PRO A 164 -16.34 21.52 -0.91
C PRO A 164 -14.88 21.73 -1.34
N MET A 165 -14.36 20.84 -2.18
CA MET A 165 -13.02 20.97 -2.75
C MET A 165 -13.09 21.72 -4.07
N ASN A 166 -12.70 23.00 -4.05
CA ASN A 166 -12.83 23.89 -5.22
C ASN A 166 -11.76 23.65 -6.30
N THR A 167 -10.58 23.12 -5.93
CA THR A 167 -9.50 22.69 -6.84
C THR A 167 -8.60 21.64 -6.18
N GLY A 168 -8.13 20.66 -6.96
CA GLY A 168 -7.18 19.62 -6.51
C GLY A 168 -7.82 18.36 -5.93
N THR A 169 -7.01 17.31 -5.74
CA THR A 169 -7.44 16.02 -5.16
C THR A 169 -7.15 15.90 -3.67
N VAL A 170 -6.38 16.84 -3.11
CA VAL A 170 -5.94 16.89 -1.70
C VAL A 170 -6.05 18.30 -1.16
N ALA A 171 -6.67 18.48 0.00
CA ALA A 171 -6.73 19.74 0.73
C ALA A 171 -6.78 19.52 2.24
N LEU A 172 -6.33 20.52 3.02
CA LEU A 172 -6.44 20.53 4.47
C LEU A 172 -7.42 21.63 4.90
N PHE A 173 -8.30 21.29 5.84
CA PHE A 173 -9.31 22.19 6.38
C PHE A 173 -9.14 22.32 7.88
N SER A 174 -8.78 23.51 8.35
CA SER A 174 -8.64 23.77 9.78
C SER A 174 -9.99 23.67 10.48
N LEU A 175 -10.06 22.83 11.51
CA LEU A 175 -11.25 22.69 12.33
C LEU A 175 -11.33 23.85 13.33
N ALA A 176 -12.47 24.53 13.37
CA ALA A 176 -12.71 25.54 14.39
C ALA A 176 -12.79 24.90 15.78
N ALA A 177 -12.05 25.46 16.73
CA ALA A 177 -12.05 25.02 18.12
C ALA A 177 -13.48 25.01 18.70
N GLY A 178 -13.82 23.95 19.43
CA GLY A 178 -15.13 23.79 20.07
C GLY A 178 -16.25 23.20 19.21
N THR A 179 -16.03 23.03 17.89
CA THR A 179 -16.93 22.26 17.02
C THR A 179 -17.01 20.79 17.46
N GLN A 180 -18.08 20.08 17.08
CA GLN A 180 -18.27 18.69 17.46
C GLN A 180 -17.16 17.78 16.91
N GLU A 181 -16.71 18.05 15.68
CA GLU A 181 -15.63 17.32 15.03
C GLU A 181 -14.29 17.53 15.76
N TYR A 182 -13.94 18.79 16.05
CA TYR A 182 -12.75 19.14 16.83
C TYR A 182 -12.74 18.44 18.20
N LYS A 183 -13.85 18.51 18.95
CA LYS A 183 -14.02 17.84 20.25
C LYS A 183 -13.90 16.33 20.17
N SER A 184 -14.32 15.73 19.04
CA SER A 184 -14.17 14.29 18.82
C SER A 184 -12.70 13.88 18.69
N VAL A 185 -11.92 14.64 17.92
CA VAL A 185 -10.46 14.44 17.79
C VAL A 185 -9.77 14.64 19.14
N GLU A 186 -10.09 15.72 19.86
CA GLU A 186 -9.54 15.95 21.21
C GLU A 186 -9.90 14.84 22.19
N LYS A 187 -11.13 14.32 22.15
CA LYS A 187 -11.55 13.22 23.02
C LYS A 187 -10.73 11.96 22.78
N ASN A 188 -10.45 11.60 21.52
CA ASN A 188 -9.61 10.46 21.21
C ASN A 188 -8.17 10.70 21.68
N LEU A 189 -7.67 11.92 21.49
CA LEU A 189 -6.32 12.32 21.89
C LEU A 189 -6.11 12.27 23.41
N THR A 190 -7.10 12.73 24.17
CA THR A 190 -7.04 12.82 25.64
C THR A 190 -7.49 11.54 26.34
N LYS A 191 -7.97 10.53 25.60
CA LYS A 191 -8.52 9.28 26.15
C LYS A 191 -7.57 8.55 27.10
N HIS A 192 -6.26 8.65 26.85
CA HIS A 192 -5.19 8.03 27.64
C HIS A 192 -4.52 9.01 28.62
N GLY A 193 -5.14 10.16 28.89
CA GLY A 193 -4.61 11.18 29.81
C GLY A 193 -3.54 12.09 29.20
N LEU A 194 -3.29 12.00 27.89
CA LEU A 194 -2.39 12.90 27.20
C LEU A 194 -2.98 14.33 27.19
N SER A 195 -2.18 15.29 27.67
CA SER A 195 -2.49 16.71 27.61
C SER A 195 -1.43 17.40 26.76
N LEU A 196 -1.86 18.13 25.74
CA LEU A 196 -0.99 18.84 24.79
C LEU A 196 -1.49 20.27 24.60
N ASN A 197 -0.56 21.17 24.29
CA ASN A 197 -0.90 22.48 23.78
C ASN A 197 -1.15 22.38 22.28
N ILE A 198 -2.42 22.19 21.89
CA ILE A 198 -2.84 22.05 20.48
C ILE A 198 -2.80 23.42 19.81
N ILE A 199 -2.07 23.50 18.70
CA ILE A 199 -1.97 24.69 17.85
C ILE A 199 -3.05 24.64 16.76
N SER A 200 -3.20 23.49 16.09
CA SER A 200 -4.22 23.28 15.07
C SER A 200 -4.63 21.81 14.98
N ILE A 201 -5.87 21.60 14.55
CA ILE A 201 -6.36 20.32 14.03
C ILE A 201 -6.89 20.59 12.62
N GLU A 202 -6.37 19.88 11.64
CA GLU A 202 -6.72 20.04 10.24
C GLU A 202 -7.26 18.71 9.70
N ARG A 203 -8.47 18.71 9.13
CA ARG A 203 -9.01 17.56 8.41
C ARG A 203 -8.32 17.45 7.06
N VAL A 204 -7.79 16.28 6.75
CA VAL A 204 -7.21 15.98 5.44
C VAL A 204 -8.30 15.42 4.55
N GLN A 205 -8.56 16.09 3.43
CA GLN A 205 -9.47 15.62 2.40
C GLN A 205 -8.66 15.20 1.19
N ASN A 206 -8.43 13.89 1.05
CA ASN A 206 -7.81 13.29 -0.12
C ASN A 206 -8.82 12.34 -0.77
N ILE A 207 -9.43 12.78 -1.88
CA ILE A 207 -10.53 12.06 -2.55
C ILE A 207 -10.08 10.68 -3.03
N THR A 208 -8.90 10.61 -3.65
CA THR A 208 -8.37 9.35 -4.20
C THR A 208 -8.07 8.36 -3.09
N LEU A 209 -7.35 8.80 -2.06
CA LEU A 209 -6.97 7.93 -0.94
C LEU A 209 -8.19 7.45 -0.16
N TRP A 210 -9.18 8.32 0.05
CA TRP A 210 -10.44 7.96 0.72
C TRP A 210 -11.21 6.86 -0.02
N LYS A 211 -11.39 7.02 -1.34
CA LYS A 211 -12.11 6.02 -2.15
C LYS A 211 -11.40 4.67 -2.14
N SER A 212 -10.07 4.67 -2.21
CA SER A 212 -9.29 3.43 -2.16
C SER A 212 -9.32 2.77 -0.78
N TYR A 213 -9.27 3.56 0.28
CA TYR A 213 -9.46 3.10 1.65
C TYR A 213 -10.84 2.45 1.84
N GLU A 214 -11.92 3.12 1.41
CA GLU A 214 -13.29 2.60 1.52
C GLU A 214 -13.51 1.34 0.65
N PHE A 215 -12.89 1.26 -0.53
CA PHE A 215 -12.91 0.05 -1.34
C PHE A 215 -12.22 -1.12 -0.63
N LEU A 216 -11.02 -0.90 -0.09
CA LEU A 216 -10.31 -1.94 0.67
C LEU A 216 -11.09 -2.36 1.92
N LYS A 217 -11.75 -1.42 2.59
CA LYS A 217 -12.65 -1.70 3.72
C LYS A 217 -13.77 -2.64 3.32
N LYS A 218 -14.50 -2.35 2.24
CA LYS A 218 -15.57 -3.22 1.71
C LYS A 218 -15.05 -4.62 1.38
N GLN A 219 -13.88 -4.73 0.75
CA GLN A 219 -13.24 -6.01 0.47
C GLN A 219 -12.87 -6.78 1.76
N MET A 220 -12.31 -6.09 2.75
CA MET A 220 -11.92 -6.68 4.03
C MET A 220 -13.15 -7.15 4.83
N GLU A 221 -14.25 -6.40 4.79
CA GLU A 221 -15.52 -6.80 5.41
C GLU A 221 -16.09 -8.09 4.81
N GLN A 222 -16.00 -8.24 3.48
CA GLN A 222 -16.39 -9.47 2.78
C GLN A 222 -15.45 -10.63 3.13
N LYS A 223 -14.13 -10.39 3.08
CA LYS A 223 -13.10 -11.39 3.40
C LYS A 223 -13.25 -11.93 4.82
N ASN A 224 -13.41 -11.04 5.80
CA ASN A 224 -13.43 -11.40 7.23
C ASN A 224 -14.84 -11.75 7.72
N ASN A 225 -15.88 -11.57 6.90
CA ASN A 225 -17.26 -11.82 7.25
C ASN A 225 -17.73 -11.04 8.51
N HIS A 226 -17.21 -9.83 8.71
CA HIS A 226 -17.61 -8.91 9.77
C HIS A 226 -17.23 -7.46 9.46
N LYS A 227 -17.83 -6.50 10.17
CA LYS A 227 -17.59 -5.05 9.98
C LYS A 227 -16.58 -4.43 10.94
N ASN A 228 -16.11 -5.17 11.94
CA ASN A 228 -15.18 -4.67 12.94
C ASN A 228 -13.71 -4.71 12.45
N ASN A 229 -13.45 -4.05 11.32
CA ASN A 229 -12.11 -4.04 10.70
C ASN A 229 -11.35 -2.73 10.91
N GLU A 230 -12.02 -1.65 11.31
CA GLU A 230 -11.45 -0.31 11.40
C GLU A 230 -11.15 0.10 12.85
N ARG A 231 -10.03 0.78 13.07
CA ARG A 231 -9.70 1.48 14.31
C ARG A 231 -9.21 2.90 14.04
N VAL A 232 -9.50 3.79 14.98
CA VAL A 232 -8.88 5.13 15.04
C VAL A 232 -7.59 5.01 15.84
N LEU A 233 -6.45 5.33 15.23
CA LEU A 233 -5.11 5.18 15.80
C LEU A 233 -4.23 6.40 15.49
N PHE A 234 -3.04 6.47 16.10
CA PHE A 234 -2.17 7.65 16.03
C PHE A 234 -0.82 7.35 15.38
N HIS A 235 -0.33 8.28 14.56
CA HIS A 235 0.97 8.19 13.89
C HIS A 235 1.76 9.50 14.02
N GLY A 236 2.80 9.51 14.86
CA GLY A 236 3.70 10.65 14.99
C GLY A 236 4.72 10.69 13.86
N THR A 237 5.03 11.88 13.32
CA THR A 237 5.96 12.02 12.20
C THR A 237 6.72 13.35 12.22
N SER A 238 7.64 13.53 11.27
CA SER A 238 8.40 14.77 11.08
C SER A 238 7.65 15.75 10.16
N ALA A 239 7.94 17.05 10.29
CA ALA A 239 7.38 18.07 9.39
C ALA A 239 7.66 17.79 7.90
N ASN A 240 8.82 17.19 7.57
CA ASN A 240 9.23 16.88 6.20
C ASN A 240 8.38 15.77 5.55
N SER A 241 7.63 15.00 6.34
CA SER A 241 6.83 13.88 5.85
C SER A 241 5.36 14.25 5.58
N ILE A 242 4.93 15.45 5.99
CA ILE A 242 3.51 15.86 5.96
C ILE A 242 2.96 15.93 4.54
N ASP A 243 3.63 16.66 3.65
CA ASP A 243 3.18 16.80 2.26
C ASP A 243 3.06 15.44 1.58
N LEU A 244 4.02 14.56 1.85
CA LEU A 244 4.03 13.22 1.28
C LEU A 244 2.88 12.37 1.82
N ILE A 245 2.65 12.35 3.14
CA ILE A 245 1.56 11.58 3.75
C ILE A 245 0.19 12.11 3.29
N ASN A 246 0.00 13.42 3.25
CA ASN A 246 -1.24 14.03 2.77
C ASN A 246 -1.55 13.62 1.31
N ASN A 247 -0.52 13.56 0.45
CA ASN A 247 -0.69 13.25 -0.96
C ASN A 247 -0.77 11.76 -1.27
N LYS A 248 0.00 10.94 -0.56
CA LYS A 248 0.27 9.52 -0.92
C LYS A 248 -0.14 8.52 0.16
N GLY A 249 -0.61 8.99 1.32
CA GLY A 249 -0.91 8.12 2.45
C GLY A 249 0.35 7.63 3.17
N PHE A 250 0.18 6.59 3.99
CA PHE A 250 1.26 6.02 4.80
C PHE A 250 2.02 4.96 4.02
N ASN A 251 3.15 5.36 3.42
CA ASN A 251 3.97 4.44 2.64
C ASN A 251 5.01 3.73 3.53
N ARG A 252 4.96 2.39 3.50
CA ARG A 252 5.83 1.50 4.28
C ARG A 252 7.32 1.66 3.97
N SER A 253 7.71 2.17 2.79
CA SER A 253 9.11 2.40 2.44
C SER A 253 9.77 3.50 3.29
N TYR A 254 8.96 4.34 3.95
CA TYR A 254 9.43 5.32 4.92
C TYR A 254 9.38 4.82 6.37
N ALA A 255 8.69 3.68 6.61
CA ALA A 255 8.64 3.03 7.90
C ALA A 255 9.88 2.14 8.07
N GLY A 256 10.94 2.67 8.70
CA GLY A 256 12.16 1.88 8.88
C GLY A 256 13.37 2.59 9.49
N LEU A 257 13.31 3.89 9.76
CA LEU A 257 14.41 4.58 10.47
C LEU A 257 14.50 4.19 11.96
N HIS A 258 13.45 3.57 12.51
CA HIS A 258 13.41 3.06 13.87
C HIS A 258 12.93 1.61 13.85
N ALA A 259 13.60 0.76 14.64
CA ALA A 259 13.48 -0.70 14.68
C ALA A 259 12.05 -1.20 14.42
N ALA A 260 11.85 -1.84 13.26
CA ALA A 260 10.59 -2.42 12.82
C ALA A 260 10.28 -3.71 13.60
N ALA A 261 10.11 -3.59 14.92
CA ALA A 261 10.03 -4.68 15.89
C ALA A 261 8.89 -5.69 15.62
N PHE A 262 7.85 -5.27 14.90
CA PHE A 262 6.67 -6.10 14.61
C PHE A 262 6.39 -6.21 13.11
N GLY A 263 7.33 -5.80 12.25
CA GLY A 263 7.23 -5.89 10.80
C GLY A 263 7.50 -4.57 10.09
N LYS A 264 7.94 -4.64 8.83
CA LYS A 264 8.21 -3.53 7.92
C LYS A 264 6.93 -3.01 7.27
N GLY A 265 6.08 -2.44 8.11
CA GLY A 265 4.85 -1.77 7.69
C GLY A 265 4.72 -0.40 8.37
N SER A 266 3.61 0.27 8.11
CA SER A 266 3.28 1.54 8.76
C SER A 266 2.74 1.28 10.17
N TYR A 267 3.35 1.93 11.18
CA TYR A 267 3.03 1.74 12.60
C TYR A 267 2.00 2.76 13.09
N PHE A 268 1.06 2.29 13.90
CA PHE A 268 0.00 3.10 14.47
C PHE A 268 -0.22 2.76 15.94
N ALA A 269 -0.11 3.75 16.82
CA ALA A 269 -0.29 3.58 18.26
C ALA A 269 -1.76 3.68 18.66
N VAL A 270 -2.16 2.86 19.64
CA VAL A 270 -3.45 2.98 20.34
C VAL A 270 -3.43 4.18 21.28
N ASP A 271 -2.33 4.33 22.03
CA ASP A 271 -2.10 5.48 22.91
C ASP A 271 -1.38 6.60 22.14
N PRO A 272 -1.98 7.79 21.99
CA PRO A 272 -1.36 8.91 21.30
C PRO A 272 -0.05 9.39 21.94
N ALA A 273 0.16 9.16 23.25
CA ALA A 273 1.37 9.57 23.94
C ALA A 273 2.61 8.91 23.34
N TYR A 274 2.49 7.65 22.89
CA TYR A 274 3.57 6.92 22.22
C TYR A 274 4.02 7.64 20.93
N SER A 275 3.05 8.01 20.09
CA SER A 275 3.27 8.76 18.86
C SER A 275 3.82 10.17 19.13
N ALA A 276 3.26 10.86 20.14
CA ALA A 276 3.64 12.22 20.48
C ALA A 276 5.07 12.31 21.06
N GLN A 277 5.50 11.37 21.89
CA GLN A 277 6.79 11.44 22.58
C GLN A 277 7.94 10.84 21.75
N GLY A 278 7.73 9.68 21.11
CA GLY A 278 8.78 8.95 20.41
C GLY A 278 9.02 9.41 18.96
N TYR A 279 7.96 9.78 18.25
CA TYR A 279 7.97 9.82 16.77
C TYR A 279 7.62 11.19 16.19
N ALA A 280 6.75 11.97 16.82
CA ALA A 280 6.47 13.33 16.42
C ALA A 280 7.71 14.22 16.68
N LYS A 281 8.53 14.46 15.66
CA LYS A 281 9.76 15.26 15.81
C LYS A 281 9.42 16.76 15.76
N PRO A 282 9.92 17.57 16.71
CA PRO A 282 9.71 19.01 16.65
C PRO A 282 10.44 19.61 15.45
N ASP A 283 9.84 20.61 14.81
CA ASP A 283 10.51 21.44 13.81
C ASP A 283 11.34 22.57 14.46
N ASN A 284 11.86 23.49 13.63
CA ASN A 284 12.66 24.62 14.09
C ASN A 284 11.89 25.62 14.98
N GLN A 285 10.55 25.57 15.00
CA GLN A 285 9.69 26.37 15.87
C GLN A 285 9.25 25.60 17.13
N GLY A 286 9.68 24.35 17.28
CA GLY A 286 9.27 23.47 18.37
C GLY A 286 7.91 22.78 18.12
N HIS A 287 7.31 22.96 16.94
CA HIS A 287 6.02 22.36 16.63
C HIS A 287 6.18 20.89 16.24
N LYS A 288 5.35 20.04 16.84
CA LYS A 288 5.27 18.59 16.63
C LYS A 288 3.99 18.25 15.89
N ARG A 289 4.03 17.17 15.12
CA ARG A 289 2.91 16.74 14.26
C ARG A 289 2.61 15.26 14.44
N MET A 290 1.34 14.93 14.54
CA MET A 290 0.86 13.56 14.50
C MET A 290 -0.47 13.48 13.75
N TYR A 291 -0.73 12.33 13.14
CA TYR A 291 -2.01 12.01 12.55
C TYR A 291 -2.89 11.25 13.53
N GLN A 292 -4.18 11.57 13.56
CA GLN A 292 -5.23 10.64 13.92
C GLN A 292 -5.73 10.01 12.61
N ALA A 293 -5.53 8.71 12.46
CA ALA A 293 -5.80 7.97 11.23
C ALA A 293 -6.89 6.92 11.43
N ARG A 294 -7.66 6.64 10.37
CA ARG A 294 -8.48 5.43 10.27
C ARG A 294 -7.63 4.31 9.71
N VAL A 295 -7.58 3.18 10.38
CA VAL A 295 -6.71 2.05 10.03
C VAL A 295 -7.53 0.78 9.96
N LEU A 296 -7.48 0.09 8.83
CA LEU A 296 -8.12 -1.20 8.62
C LEU A 296 -7.27 -2.31 9.25
N VAL A 297 -7.38 -2.51 10.56
CA VAL A 297 -6.63 -3.53 11.30
C VAL A 297 -7.11 -4.95 11.00
N GLY A 298 -8.39 -5.12 10.63
CA GLY A 298 -8.98 -6.43 10.30
C GLY A 298 -8.76 -7.51 11.37
N ASP A 299 -8.61 -8.74 10.90
CA ASP A 299 -8.10 -9.84 11.72
C ASP A 299 -6.59 -9.68 11.87
N PHE A 300 -6.10 -9.62 13.11
CA PHE A 300 -4.69 -9.39 13.40
C PHE A 300 -4.06 -10.52 14.21
N THR A 301 -2.75 -10.64 14.10
CA THR A 301 -1.95 -11.54 14.92
C THR A 301 -0.74 -10.82 15.52
N GLN A 302 0.01 -11.48 16.39
CA GLN A 302 1.22 -10.90 16.94
C GLN A 302 2.27 -10.81 15.84
N GLY A 303 2.87 -9.62 15.70
CA GLY A 303 3.96 -9.38 14.77
C GLY A 303 5.28 -9.80 15.36
N ASN A 304 6.27 -9.87 14.49
CA ASN A 304 7.67 -9.98 14.83
C ASN A 304 8.45 -9.16 13.81
N SER A 305 9.72 -8.87 14.10
CA SER A 305 10.48 -8.07 13.14
C SER A 305 10.62 -8.84 11.81
N GLY A 306 11.10 -8.20 10.75
CA GLY A 306 11.34 -8.86 9.46
C GLY A 306 10.11 -9.19 8.60
N LEU A 307 8.89 -9.25 9.18
CA LEU A 307 7.65 -9.35 8.38
C LEU A 307 7.56 -8.21 7.37
N ILE A 308 7.08 -8.51 6.17
CA ILE A 308 6.76 -7.49 5.15
C ILE A 308 5.31 -7.62 4.64
N VAL A 309 4.67 -8.72 5.03
CA VAL A 309 3.26 -9.02 4.85
C VAL A 309 2.79 -9.72 6.13
N PRO A 310 1.50 -9.66 6.47
CA PRO A 310 0.99 -10.40 7.62
C PRO A 310 1.16 -11.92 7.46
N PRO A 311 1.27 -12.68 8.57
CA PRO A 311 1.33 -14.14 8.54
C PRO A 311 0.07 -14.81 7.97
N SER A 312 0.18 -16.08 7.54
CA SER A 312 -0.98 -16.91 7.14
C SER A 312 -1.84 -17.32 8.35
N LYS A 313 -3.15 -17.39 8.18
CA LYS A 313 -4.11 -17.82 9.21
C LYS A 313 -4.16 -19.35 9.38
N SER A 314 -4.01 -20.10 8.29
CA SER A 314 -4.32 -21.55 8.24
C SER A 314 -3.23 -22.40 7.59
N GLY A 315 -2.02 -21.85 7.38
CA GLY A 315 -0.91 -22.55 6.72
C GLY A 315 -1.05 -22.66 5.20
N GLN A 316 -2.22 -22.30 4.65
CA GLN A 316 -2.41 -22.04 3.22
C GLN A 316 -1.88 -20.64 2.89
N SER A 317 -1.03 -20.53 1.87
CA SER A 317 -0.25 -19.30 1.60
C SER A 317 -1.09 -18.09 1.15
N ALA A 318 -2.36 -18.27 0.78
CA ALA A 318 -3.21 -17.21 0.25
C ALA A 318 -4.09 -16.51 1.30
N ASP A 319 -4.38 -17.14 2.44
CA ASP A 319 -5.23 -16.56 3.49
C ASP A 319 -4.36 -15.95 4.61
N LEU A 320 -4.06 -14.67 4.48
CA LEU A 320 -3.24 -13.92 5.42
C LEU A 320 -4.12 -13.16 6.44
N TYR A 321 -3.56 -12.92 7.63
CA TYR A 321 -4.04 -11.86 8.52
C TYR A 321 -4.03 -10.51 7.78
N ASP A 322 -4.74 -9.52 8.31
CA ASP A 322 -4.81 -8.18 7.70
C ASP A 322 -3.77 -7.24 8.28
N SER A 323 -3.46 -7.37 9.57
CA SER A 323 -2.41 -6.59 10.24
C SER A 323 -1.72 -7.41 11.32
N VAL A 324 -0.70 -6.81 11.92
CA VAL A 324 -0.04 -7.38 13.10
C VAL A 324 0.05 -6.38 14.24
N THR A 325 0.28 -6.87 15.45
CA THR A 325 0.32 -6.08 16.69
C THR A 325 1.48 -6.49 17.59
N ASP A 326 1.82 -5.66 18.57
CA ASP A 326 2.81 -5.95 19.61
C ASP A 326 2.35 -7.05 20.59
N ASN A 327 1.09 -7.01 20.99
CA ASN A 327 0.47 -7.97 21.88
C ASN A 327 -1.01 -8.17 21.50
N LYS A 328 -1.52 -9.40 21.55
CA LYS A 328 -2.94 -9.65 21.19
C LYS A 328 -3.91 -9.12 22.23
N ASN A 329 -3.55 -9.06 23.51
CA ASN A 329 -4.46 -8.72 24.60
C ASN A 329 -3.76 -8.00 25.78
N PRO A 330 -3.95 -6.67 25.95
CA PRO A 330 -4.44 -5.73 24.95
C PRO A 330 -3.33 -5.30 23.97
N PRO A 331 -3.67 -5.02 22.70
CA PRO A 331 -2.75 -4.41 21.74
C PRO A 331 -2.48 -2.95 22.09
N SER A 332 -1.21 -2.53 21.98
CA SER A 332 -0.82 -1.13 22.15
C SER A 332 -0.49 -0.44 20.83
N MET A 333 -0.25 -1.22 19.77
CA MET A 333 -0.02 -0.72 18.41
C MET A 333 -0.44 -1.72 17.33
N PHE A 334 -0.57 -1.23 16.11
CA PHE A 334 -0.82 -2.03 14.91
C PHE A 334 0.16 -1.67 13.81
N VAL A 335 0.51 -2.66 13.00
CA VAL A 335 1.35 -2.52 11.81
C VAL A 335 0.58 -3.03 10.60
N VAL A 336 0.42 -2.17 9.61
CA VAL A 336 -0.25 -2.49 8.33
C VAL A 336 0.76 -2.46 7.19
N PHE A 337 0.59 -3.36 6.22
CA PHE A 337 1.58 -3.60 5.17
C PHE A 337 1.13 -3.12 3.80
N ASN A 338 -0.10 -2.64 3.67
CA ASN A 338 -0.64 -2.07 2.43
C ASN A 338 -0.83 -0.56 2.57
N ASP A 339 -0.33 0.21 1.60
CA ASP A 339 -0.28 1.67 1.63
C ASP A 339 -1.68 2.32 1.67
N ILE A 340 -2.72 1.63 1.19
CA ILE A 340 -4.12 2.10 1.22
C ILE A 340 -4.92 1.60 2.44
N GLN A 341 -4.29 0.88 3.36
CA GLN A 341 -4.93 0.30 4.55
C GLN A 341 -5.14 1.33 5.69
N ALA A 342 -4.60 2.54 5.53
CA ALA A 342 -4.75 3.62 6.49
C ALA A 342 -5.03 4.96 5.80
N PHE A 343 -5.99 5.71 6.32
CA PHE A 343 -6.36 7.04 5.86
C PHE A 343 -5.95 8.10 6.91
N PRO A 344 -5.09 9.08 6.58
CA PRO A 344 -4.65 10.13 7.48
C PRO A 344 -5.77 11.17 7.67
N GLU A 345 -6.75 10.90 8.53
CA GLU A 345 -7.98 11.72 8.60
C GLU A 345 -7.77 13.12 9.17
N TYR A 346 -6.97 13.24 10.24
CA TYR A 346 -6.68 14.54 10.87
C TYR A 346 -5.19 14.70 11.14
N LEU A 347 -4.64 15.86 10.78
CA LEU A 347 -3.31 16.32 11.17
C LEU A 347 -3.44 17.22 12.41
N ILE A 348 -2.73 16.85 13.48
CA ILE A 348 -2.70 17.59 14.75
C ILE A 348 -1.31 18.21 14.90
N THR A 349 -1.26 19.54 15.01
CA THR A 349 -0.04 20.30 15.31
C THR A 349 -0.09 20.79 16.75
N PHE A 350 0.99 20.55 17.51
CA PHE A 350 1.06 20.83 18.95
C PHE A 350 2.50 21.12 19.40
N THR A 351 2.68 21.59 20.64
CA THR A 351 4.00 21.68 21.31
C THR A 351 4.11 20.71 22.48
#